data_AF-A0A9N7Q6M3-F1
#
_entry.id   AF-A0A9N7Q6M3-F1
#
_cell.length_a   1.000
_cell.length_b   1.000
_cell.length_c   1.000
_cell.angle_alpha   90.00
_cell.angle_beta   90.00
_cell.angle_gamma   90.00
#
_symmetry.space_group_name_H-M   'P 1'
#
loop_
_entity.id
_entity.type
_entity.pdbx_description
1 polymer ?
#
loop_
_entity_poly.entity_id
_entity_poly.type
_entity_poly.pdbx_seq_one_letter_code
_entity_poly.pdbx_strand_id
1 'polypeptide(L)'
;MEYASSAWHVISATLVLLIGVQVTLSVGRKFGTRPKWALLLYAWHTIFCIVYAKLVMETGGDAADYFEASLLPSPEFSIGTRAVTYFTHIFSNYLDFSYLGVFFVFNIFGTIGLLAFDAVLRTVTRGRSRFLRGLAMVIVLLPSVSFWTAALGKDSVAFMATSLALWASLSMPRRSWLMIIAITCMFLVRPHIAAVMILSLTGAMVISAKMPWKWRVALVSVALVATAAIVPFTMQYAGLGEAKDAATIEAYVETRQGYNQQGGGGIDIASMSLPMQLFTYVFRPLPHEANGIFGLAASLDNVVLLLLAVRGVWGMIHRRGSHVVLKNRAFLWIYCIGAWLILAPMTANLGISVRQKWMFVPMLVCLLFCSIRERRVSRRAPAADYQPLNTSR
;
A
#
# COMPACT_ATOMS: atom_id res chain seq x y z
N MET A 1 18.36 -19.91 12.56
CA MET A 1 18.49 -19.58 11.12
C MET A 1 19.86 -18.99 10.87
N GLU A 2 20.57 -19.45 9.85
CA GLU A 2 21.86 -18.87 9.44
C GLU A 2 21.68 -17.98 8.21
N TYR A 3 22.48 -16.91 8.08
CA TYR A 3 22.43 -15.99 6.94
C TYR A 3 22.76 -16.68 5.61
N ALA A 4 23.70 -17.63 5.65
CA ALA A 4 24.07 -18.49 4.54
C ALA A 4 24.87 -19.68 5.09
N SER A 5 24.32 -20.89 4.99
CA SER A 5 25.03 -22.12 5.37
C SER A 5 25.89 -22.73 4.24
N SER A 6 25.80 -22.19 3.02
CA SER A 6 26.49 -22.72 1.84
C SER A 6 26.98 -21.60 0.91
N ALA A 7 27.99 -21.88 0.07
CA ALA A 7 28.42 -20.94 -0.97
C ALA A 7 27.28 -20.61 -1.95
N TRP A 8 26.39 -21.58 -2.19
CA TRP A 8 25.19 -21.40 -3.01
C TRP A 8 24.26 -20.32 -2.44
N HIS A 9 24.06 -20.29 -1.12
CA HIS A 9 23.22 -19.31 -0.44
C HIS A 9 23.70 -17.85 -0.61
N VAL A 10 25.01 -17.63 -0.70
CA VAL A 10 25.58 -16.30 -0.95
C VAL A 10 25.43 -15.94 -2.43
N ILE A 11 25.69 -16.89 -3.33
CA ILE A 11 25.58 -16.70 -4.77
C ILE A 11 24.13 -16.40 -5.18
N SER A 12 23.17 -17.19 -4.68
CA SER A 12 21.74 -17.02 -4.98
C SER A 12 21.21 -15.69 -4.47
N ALA A 13 21.53 -15.29 -3.23
CA ALA A 13 21.15 -13.98 -2.69
C ALA A 13 21.73 -12.81 -3.53
N THR A 14 23.00 -12.92 -3.93
CA THR A 14 23.65 -11.93 -4.81
C THR A 14 22.98 -11.87 -6.18
N LEU A 15 22.66 -13.01 -6.77
CA LEU A 15 21.99 -13.10 -8.06
C LEU A 15 20.58 -12.49 -8.00
N VAL A 16 19.81 -12.76 -6.94
CA VAL A 16 18.49 -12.13 -6.74
C VAL A 16 18.61 -10.60 -6.62
N LEU A 17 19.64 -10.10 -5.93
CA LEU A 17 19.89 -8.66 -5.82
C LEU A 17 20.20 -8.04 -7.20
N LEU A 18 21.02 -8.71 -8.02
CA LEU A 18 21.32 -8.26 -9.39
C LEU A 18 20.08 -8.29 -10.29
N ILE A 19 19.26 -9.34 -10.20
CA ILE A 19 17.96 -9.40 -10.89
C ILE A 19 17.08 -8.22 -10.42
N GLY A 20 17.06 -7.92 -9.13
CA GLY A 20 16.31 -6.81 -8.57
C GLY A 20 16.74 -5.46 -9.15
N VAL A 21 18.03 -5.23 -9.37
CA VAL A 21 18.55 -4.05 -10.08
C VAL A 21 18.01 -3.99 -11.52
N GLN A 22 18.06 -5.10 -12.26
CA GLN A 22 17.58 -5.15 -13.64
C GLN A 22 16.06 -4.91 -13.74
N VAL A 23 15.28 -5.52 -12.84
CA VAL A 23 13.83 -5.31 -12.73
C VAL A 23 13.55 -3.84 -12.41
N THR A 24 14.24 -3.26 -11.43
CA THR A 24 14.10 -1.85 -11.03
C THR A 24 14.33 -0.91 -12.21
N LEU A 25 15.39 -1.12 -12.98
CA LEU A 25 15.70 -0.30 -14.16
C LEU A 25 14.65 -0.47 -15.26
N SER A 26 14.22 -1.70 -15.53
CA SER A 26 13.25 -1.99 -16.59
C SER A 26 11.86 -1.46 -16.27
N VAL A 27 11.39 -1.69 -15.05
CA VAL A 27 10.11 -1.22 -14.53
C VAL A 27 10.14 0.30 -14.33
N GLY A 28 11.24 0.84 -13.80
CA GLY A 28 11.45 2.27 -13.64
C GLY A 28 11.36 3.03 -14.95
N ARG A 29 11.92 2.50 -16.06
CA ARG A 29 11.76 3.09 -17.40
C ARG A 29 10.29 3.12 -17.83
N LYS A 30 9.53 2.05 -17.61
CA LYS A 30 8.08 2.00 -17.93
C LYS A 30 7.26 3.03 -17.14
N PHE A 31 7.70 3.37 -15.92
CA PHE A 31 7.11 4.40 -15.09
C PHE A 31 7.65 5.82 -15.35
N GLY A 32 8.59 6.00 -16.29
CA GLY A 32 9.24 7.28 -16.57
C GLY A 32 10.13 7.76 -15.43
N THR A 33 10.66 6.85 -14.62
CA THR A 33 11.61 7.12 -13.54
C THR A 33 13.03 7.24 -14.10
N ARG A 34 13.79 8.23 -13.63
CA ARG A 34 15.21 8.36 -13.99
C ARG A 34 15.99 7.16 -13.43
N PRO A 35 16.90 6.53 -14.18
CA PRO A 35 17.64 5.35 -13.72
C PRO A 35 18.33 5.55 -12.37
N LYS A 36 19.02 6.68 -12.16
CA LYS A 36 19.69 7.01 -10.89
C LYS A 36 18.72 7.06 -9.71
N TRP A 37 17.52 7.61 -9.91
CA TRP A 37 16.49 7.68 -8.87
C TRP A 37 15.89 6.31 -8.57
N ALA A 38 15.63 5.51 -9.61
CA ALA A 38 15.13 4.15 -9.44
C ALA A 38 16.12 3.28 -8.66
N LEU A 39 17.42 3.38 -8.95
CA LEU A 39 18.47 2.70 -8.21
C LEU A 39 18.59 3.19 -6.76
N LEU A 40 18.44 4.50 -6.51
CA LEU A 40 18.42 5.04 -5.16
C LEU A 40 17.25 4.48 -4.36
N LEU A 41 16.05 4.42 -4.95
CA LEU A 41 14.87 3.84 -4.29
C LEU A 41 15.08 2.35 -3.99
N TYR A 42 15.67 1.59 -4.91
CA TYR A 42 15.99 0.18 -4.67
C TYR A 42 17.04 -0.01 -3.59
N ALA A 43 18.11 0.78 -3.59
CA ALA A 43 19.14 0.74 -2.55
C ALA A 43 18.56 1.09 -1.18
N TRP A 44 17.76 2.15 -1.10
CA TRP A 44 17.03 2.55 0.11
C TRP A 44 16.17 1.40 0.62
N HIS A 45 15.35 0.82 -0.26
CA HIS A 45 14.46 -0.29 0.09
C HIS A 45 15.22 -1.54 0.57
N THR A 46 16.33 -1.86 -0.09
CA THR A 46 17.18 -3.00 0.24
C THR A 46 17.90 -2.83 1.58
N ILE A 47 18.30 -1.62 1.95
CA ILE A 47 18.87 -1.35 3.29
C ILE A 47 17.84 -1.72 4.37
N PHE A 48 16.60 -1.28 4.22
CA PHE A 48 15.53 -1.62 5.17
C PHE A 48 15.18 -3.11 5.15
N CYS A 49 15.25 -3.78 3.98
CA CYS A 49 15.10 -5.22 3.87
C CYS A 49 16.11 -5.96 4.76
N ILE A 50 17.39 -5.57 4.69
CA ILE A 50 18.47 -6.18 5.47
C ILE A 50 18.29 -5.89 6.97
N VAL A 51 17.94 -4.66 7.34
CA VAL A 51 17.67 -4.28 8.73
C VAL A 51 16.51 -5.10 9.29
N TYR A 52 15.44 -5.30 8.52
CA TYR A 52 14.29 -6.11 8.93
C TYR A 52 14.67 -7.58 9.08
N ALA A 53 15.39 -8.15 8.11
CA ALA A 53 15.84 -9.54 8.15
C ALA A 53 16.68 -9.81 9.40
N LYS A 54 17.62 -8.91 9.72
CA LYS A 54 18.43 -8.99 10.94
C LYS A 54 17.58 -8.92 12.21
N LEU A 55 16.64 -7.97 12.27
CA LEU A 55 15.76 -7.83 13.43
C LEU A 55 14.96 -9.11 13.69
N VAL A 56 14.35 -9.70 12.65
CA VAL A 56 13.56 -10.91 12.80
C VAL A 56 14.40 -12.13 13.19
N MET A 57 15.65 -12.21 12.74
CA MET A 57 16.54 -13.27 13.19
C MET A 57 16.89 -13.18 14.69
N GLU A 58 16.92 -11.97 15.25
CA GLU A 58 17.25 -11.73 16.66
C GLU A 58 16.03 -11.84 17.57
N THR A 59 14.88 -11.33 17.15
CA THR A 59 13.67 -11.23 17.98
C THR A 59 12.56 -12.22 17.62
N GLY A 60 12.70 -12.95 16.51
CA GLY A 60 11.61 -13.69 15.89
C GLY A 60 10.58 -12.76 15.21
N GLY A 61 9.52 -13.35 14.65
CA GLY A 61 8.38 -12.65 14.08
C GLY A 61 7.79 -13.34 12.84
N ASP A 62 6.65 -12.85 12.33
CA ASP A 62 5.89 -13.50 11.26
C ASP A 62 6.74 -13.96 10.05
N ALA A 63 7.77 -13.18 9.69
CA ALA A 63 8.66 -13.49 8.56
C ALA A 63 9.54 -14.73 8.80
N ALA A 64 9.96 -14.98 10.04
CA ALA A 64 10.61 -16.23 10.44
C ALA A 64 9.64 -17.40 10.25
N ASP A 65 8.42 -17.28 10.77
CA ASP A 65 7.40 -18.33 10.68
C ASP A 65 7.05 -18.69 9.23
N TYR A 66 6.95 -17.69 8.33
CA TYR A 66 6.73 -17.95 6.91
C TYR A 66 7.86 -18.75 6.27
N PHE A 67 9.11 -18.48 6.66
CA PHE A 67 10.27 -19.19 6.13
C PHE A 67 10.36 -20.60 6.71
N GLU A 68 10.23 -20.77 8.02
CA GLU A 68 10.26 -22.09 8.66
C GLU A 68 9.11 -22.99 8.17
N ALA A 69 7.89 -22.46 8.08
CA ALA A 69 6.75 -23.17 7.53
C ALA A 69 6.96 -23.54 6.05
N SER A 70 7.77 -22.78 5.31
CA SER A 70 8.10 -23.11 3.94
C SER A 70 9.07 -24.28 3.81
N LEU A 71 9.83 -24.62 4.85
CA LEU A 71 10.77 -25.74 4.82
C LEU A 71 10.08 -27.09 5.05
N LEU A 72 8.85 -27.09 5.58
CA LEU A 72 8.06 -28.30 5.78
C LEU A 72 7.58 -28.91 4.45
N PRO A 73 7.36 -30.25 4.37
CA PRO A 73 6.92 -30.91 3.14
C PRO A 73 5.55 -30.42 2.66
N SER A 74 5.52 -29.96 1.41
CA SER A 74 4.34 -29.64 0.57
C SER A 74 3.18 -28.89 1.26
N PRO A 75 3.24 -27.55 1.35
CA PRO A 75 2.05 -26.78 1.72
C PRO A 75 0.99 -26.92 0.61
N GLU A 76 -0.24 -27.30 0.96
CA GLU A 76 -1.38 -27.19 0.04
C GLU A 76 -1.58 -25.72 -0.34
N PHE A 77 -1.72 -25.45 -1.65
CA PHE A 77 -1.99 -24.10 -2.12
C PHE A 77 -3.35 -23.62 -1.58
N SER A 78 -3.31 -22.55 -0.81
CA SER A 78 -4.49 -21.89 -0.26
C SER A 78 -4.23 -20.39 -0.16
N ILE A 79 -5.30 -19.60 -0.02
CA ILE A 79 -5.23 -18.14 -0.06
C ILE A 79 -4.75 -17.59 1.31
N GLY A 80 -4.20 -16.38 1.32
CA GLY A 80 -3.84 -15.68 2.56
C GLY A 80 -2.46 -16.06 3.08
N THR A 81 -2.37 -16.52 4.34
CA THR A 81 -1.08 -16.90 4.96
C THR A 81 -0.40 -18.02 4.17
N ARG A 82 -1.17 -19.04 3.80
CA ARG A 82 -0.68 -20.21 3.08
C ARG A 82 -0.20 -19.87 1.67
N ALA A 83 -0.78 -18.87 1.01
CA ALA A 83 -0.32 -18.43 -0.30
C ALA A 83 1.12 -17.91 -0.21
N VAL A 84 1.40 -17.08 0.79
CA VAL A 84 2.76 -16.56 1.02
C VAL A 84 3.71 -17.70 1.35
N THR A 85 3.33 -18.63 2.24
CA THR A 85 4.16 -19.80 2.55
C THR A 85 4.43 -20.66 1.32
N TYR A 86 3.43 -20.89 0.46
CA TYR A 86 3.57 -21.64 -0.78
C TYR A 86 4.50 -20.93 -1.77
N PHE A 87 4.33 -19.62 -1.96
CA PHE A 87 5.26 -18.83 -2.79
C PHE A 87 6.68 -18.88 -2.22
N THR A 88 6.83 -18.77 -0.90
CA THR A 88 8.13 -18.90 -0.24
C THR A 88 8.73 -20.28 -0.45
N HIS A 89 7.92 -21.35 -0.38
CA HIS A 89 8.35 -22.74 -0.59
C HIS A 89 8.93 -22.97 -2.00
N ILE A 90 8.41 -22.28 -3.03
CA ILE A 90 9.00 -22.29 -4.37
C ILE A 90 10.45 -21.78 -4.35
N PHE A 91 10.74 -20.75 -3.57
CA PHE A 91 12.10 -20.19 -3.50
C PHE A 91 13.00 -20.93 -2.52
N SER A 92 12.48 -21.33 -1.35
CA SER A 92 13.28 -21.99 -0.31
C SER A 92 13.59 -23.45 -0.65
N ASN A 93 12.62 -24.25 -1.11
CA ASN A 93 12.83 -25.69 -1.32
C ASN A 93 13.17 -26.07 -2.76
N TYR A 94 12.57 -25.44 -3.78
CA TYR A 94 12.89 -25.80 -5.17
C TYR A 94 14.18 -25.15 -5.67
N LEU A 95 14.50 -23.94 -5.20
CA LEU A 95 15.69 -23.18 -5.63
C LEU A 95 16.79 -23.13 -4.56
N ASP A 96 16.53 -23.70 -3.37
CA ASP A 96 17.45 -23.72 -2.23
C ASP A 96 17.96 -22.31 -1.88
N PHE A 97 17.05 -21.33 -1.83
CA PHE A 97 17.40 -19.96 -1.46
C PHE A 97 17.52 -19.82 0.05
N SER A 98 18.55 -19.08 0.46
CA SER A 98 18.73 -18.68 1.86
C SER A 98 17.60 -17.78 2.35
N TYR A 99 17.47 -17.65 3.66
CA TYR A 99 16.55 -16.70 4.30
C TYR A 99 16.67 -15.28 3.69
N LEU A 100 17.90 -14.80 3.51
CA LEU A 100 18.17 -13.50 2.92
C LEU A 100 17.81 -13.45 1.42
N GLY A 101 18.07 -14.52 0.67
CA GLY A 101 17.69 -14.62 -0.75
C GLY A 101 16.19 -14.51 -0.96
N VAL A 102 15.40 -15.21 -0.14
CA VAL A 102 13.93 -15.10 -0.14
C VAL A 102 13.49 -13.68 0.24
N PHE A 103 14.09 -13.06 1.24
CA PHE A 103 13.83 -11.65 1.59
C PHE A 103 14.05 -10.71 0.40
N PHE A 104 15.13 -10.90 -0.35
CA PHE A 104 15.39 -10.10 -1.55
C PHE A 104 14.37 -10.32 -2.66
N VAL A 105 13.76 -11.50 -2.79
CA VAL A 105 12.65 -11.71 -3.73
C VAL A 105 11.45 -10.84 -3.34
N PHE A 106 11.06 -10.82 -2.06
CA PHE A 106 9.94 -10.00 -1.60
C PHE A 106 10.25 -8.49 -1.67
N ASN A 107 11.51 -8.11 -1.45
CA ASN A 107 12.00 -6.75 -1.66
C ASN A 107 11.82 -6.27 -3.12
N ILE A 108 11.91 -7.16 -4.12
CA ILE A 108 11.63 -6.82 -5.52
C ILE A 108 10.15 -6.45 -5.70
N PHE A 109 9.22 -7.21 -5.10
CA PHE A 109 7.78 -6.86 -5.13
C PHE A 109 7.52 -5.50 -4.47
N GLY A 110 8.09 -5.27 -3.28
CA GLY A 110 8.02 -3.99 -2.59
C GLY A 110 8.54 -2.83 -3.43
N THR A 111 9.69 -3.02 -4.10
CA THR A 111 10.31 -2.03 -4.98
C THR A 111 9.42 -1.69 -6.19
N ILE A 112 8.77 -2.68 -6.81
CA ILE A 112 7.81 -2.43 -7.90
C ILE A 112 6.66 -1.54 -7.39
N GLY A 113 6.15 -1.82 -6.20
CA GLY A 113 5.16 -0.99 -5.52
C GLY A 113 5.65 0.43 -5.29
N LEU A 114 6.88 0.57 -4.77
CA LEU A 114 7.48 1.86 -4.46
C LEU A 114 7.69 2.73 -5.72
N LEU A 115 8.15 2.12 -6.82
CA LEU A 115 8.29 2.79 -8.11
C LEU A 115 6.94 3.22 -8.69
N ALA A 116 5.91 2.38 -8.57
CA ALA A 116 4.55 2.73 -9.01
C ALA A 116 3.99 3.89 -8.19
N PHE A 117 4.19 3.87 -6.87
CA PHE A 117 3.75 4.94 -5.97
C PHE A 117 4.48 6.27 -6.25
N ASP A 118 5.80 6.24 -6.40
CA ASP A 118 6.60 7.41 -6.82
C ASP A 118 6.13 7.99 -8.16
N ALA A 119 5.83 7.14 -9.14
CA ALA A 119 5.34 7.57 -10.45
C ALA A 119 3.98 8.29 -10.36
N VAL A 120 3.06 7.79 -9.52
CA VAL A 120 1.78 8.44 -9.22
C VAL A 120 2.02 9.81 -8.61
N LEU A 121 2.83 9.89 -7.55
CA LEU A 121 3.06 11.15 -6.84
C LEU A 121 3.75 12.19 -7.72
N ARG A 122 4.72 11.78 -8.55
CA ARG A 122 5.34 12.67 -9.56
C ARG A 122 4.34 13.17 -10.59
N THR A 123 3.36 12.35 -10.96
CA THR A 123 2.30 12.74 -11.91
C THR A 123 1.36 13.77 -11.28
N VAL A 124 0.93 13.55 -10.04
CA VAL A 124 0.01 14.44 -9.32
C VAL A 124 0.67 15.77 -8.91
N THR A 125 1.97 15.75 -8.63
CA THR A 125 2.75 16.94 -8.24
C THR A 125 3.44 17.63 -9.41
N ARG A 126 3.23 17.16 -10.64
CA ARG A 126 3.78 17.81 -11.84
C ARG A 126 3.25 19.24 -11.96
N GLY A 127 4.15 20.21 -12.05
CA GLY A 127 3.80 21.64 -12.13
C GLY A 127 3.43 22.29 -10.79
N ARG A 128 3.59 21.59 -9.66
CA ARG A 128 3.43 22.14 -8.30
C ARG A 128 4.72 22.77 -7.76
N SER A 129 4.63 23.47 -6.63
CA SER A 129 5.76 24.11 -5.95
C SER A 129 6.87 23.12 -5.62
N ARG A 130 8.06 23.65 -5.35
CA ARG A 130 9.20 22.83 -4.91
C ARG A 130 8.89 22.11 -3.59
N PHE A 131 8.08 22.73 -2.71
CA PHE A 131 7.69 22.15 -1.43
C PHE A 131 6.85 20.89 -1.60
N LEU A 132 5.77 20.91 -2.38
CA LEU A 132 4.93 19.71 -2.57
C LEU A 132 5.65 18.59 -3.30
N ARG A 133 6.55 18.93 -4.24
CA ARG A 133 7.41 17.93 -4.89
C ARG A 133 8.41 17.31 -3.92
N GLY A 134 9.00 18.13 -3.04
CA GLY A 134 9.87 17.64 -1.96
C GLY A 134 9.10 16.75 -0.98
N LEU A 135 7.90 17.16 -0.56
CA LEU A 135 7.04 16.37 0.33
C LEU A 135 6.67 15.03 -0.28
N ALA A 136 6.36 14.98 -1.59
CA ALA A 136 6.11 13.73 -2.29
C ALA A 136 7.33 12.80 -2.29
N MET A 137 8.53 13.34 -2.49
CA MET A 137 9.78 12.55 -2.39
C MET A 137 10.01 12.04 -0.97
N VAL A 138 9.79 12.88 0.05
CA VAL A 138 9.91 12.49 1.46
C VAL A 138 8.95 11.36 1.80
N ILE A 139 7.69 11.42 1.34
CA ILE A 139 6.69 10.38 1.61
C ILE A 139 7.10 9.01 1.02
N VAL A 140 7.68 9.00 -0.18
CA VAL A 140 8.20 7.76 -0.79
C VAL A 140 9.39 7.22 -0.01
N LEU A 141 10.23 8.10 0.53
CA LEU A 141 11.42 7.74 1.30
C LEU A 141 11.15 7.53 2.80
N LEU A 142 9.88 7.49 3.24
CA LEU A 142 9.59 7.25 4.65
C LEU A 142 10.13 5.87 5.08
N PRO A 143 10.86 5.79 6.19
CA PRO A 143 11.44 4.53 6.68
C PRO A 143 10.38 3.45 6.88
N SER A 144 9.19 3.76 7.40
CA SER A 144 8.11 2.79 7.62
C SER A 144 7.59 2.19 6.31
N VAL A 145 7.52 2.96 5.22
CA VAL A 145 7.15 2.41 3.91
C VAL A 145 8.13 1.32 3.55
N SER A 146 9.42 1.65 3.56
CA SER A 146 10.44 0.72 3.09
C SER A 146 10.62 -0.47 4.03
N PHE A 147 10.58 -0.24 5.34
CA PHE A 147 10.72 -1.28 6.35
C PHE A 147 9.63 -2.36 6.25
N TRP A 148 8.35 -1.99 6.17
CA TRP A 148 7.28 -2.97 6.14
C TRP A 148 7.04 -3.60 4.76
N THR A 149 7.38 -2.87 3.68
CA THR A 149 7.09 -3.33 2.32
C THR A 149 8.29 -4.00 1.63
N ALA A 150 9.47 -4.00 2.25
CA ALA A 150 10.64 -4.75 1.78
C ALA A 150 10.74 -6.16 2.38
N ALA A 151 9.97 -6.46 3.43
CA ALA A 151 10.08 -7.69 4.18
C ALA A 151 9.34 -8.88 3.53
N LEU A 152 9.79 -10.08 3.88
CA LEU A 152 9.09 -11.34 3.60
C LEU A 152 7.73 -11.33 4.28
N GLY A 153 6.66 -11.38 3.49
CA GLY A 153 5.30 -11.41 4.04
C GLY A 153 4.24 -10.92 3.06
N LYS A 154 3.01 -10.80 3.57
CA LYS A 154 1.85 -10.34 2.80
C LYS A 154 1.93 -8.86 2.41
N ASP A 155 2.64 -8.06 3.21
CA ASP A 155 2.54 -6.60 3.15
C ASP A 155 3.29 -6.00 1.96
N SER A 156 4.42 -6.61 1.54
CA SER A 156 5.15 -6.24 0.31
C SER A 156 4.29 -6.45 -0.94
N VAL A 157 3.65 -7.62 -1.07
CA VAL A 157 2.74 -7.93 -2.18
C VAL A 157 1.47 -7.06 -2.14
N ALA A 158 0.89 -6.83 -0.97
CA ALA A 158 -0.29 -5.99 -0.82
C ALA A 158 0.02 -4.52 -1.18
N PHE A 159 1.16 -3.99 -0.75
CA PHE A 159 1.62 -2.65 -1.11
C PHE A 159 1.87 -2.51 -2.62
N MET A 160 2.50 -3.52 -3.23
CA MET A 160 2.66 -3.58 -4.69
C MET A 160 1.30 -3.54 -5.39
N ALA A 161 0.36 -4.38 -4.99
CA ALA A 161 -0.98 -4.43 -5.55
C ALA A 161 -1.68 -3.06 -5.47
N THR A 162 -1.73 -2.44 -4.29
CA THR A 162 -2.36 -1.13 -4.10
C THR A 162 -1.71 -0.04 -4.94
N SER A 163 -0.37 -0.01 -5.01
CA SER A 163 0.37 1.00 -5.77
C SER A 163 0.21 0.82 -7.29
N LEU A 164 0.16 -0.43 -7.77
CA LEU A 164 -0.14 -0.74 -9.17
C LEU A 164 -1.60 -0.40 -9.52
N ALA A 165 -2.56 -0.72 -8.66
CA ALA A 165 -3.96 -0.34 -8.83
C ALA A 165 -4.11 1.19 -8.91
N LEU A 166 -3.41 1.91 -8.02
CA LEU A 166 -3.38 3.37 -8.04
C LEU A 166 -2.81 3.91 -9.36
N TRP A 167 -1.69 3.39 -9.84
CA TRP A 167 -1.12 3.79 -11.13
C TRP A 167 -2.01 3.46 -12.33
N ALA A 168 -2.66 2.29 -12.32
CA ALA A 168 -3.62 1.88 -13.33
C ALA A 168 -4.83 2.83 -13.36
N SER A 169 -5.32 3.25 -12.19
CA SER A 169 -6.46 4.15 -12.04
C SER A 169 -6.27 5.52 -12.69
N LEU A 170 -5.02 5.99 -12.85
CA LEU A 170 -4.72 7.29 -13.49
C LEU A 170 -4.99 7.30 -14.99
N SER A 171 -4.93 6.15 -15.67
CA SER A 171 -5.04 6.08 -17.13
C SER A 171 -5.82 4.86 -17.63
N MET A 172 -7.05 4.71 -17.14
CA MET A 172 -8.01 3.74 -17.68
C MET A 172 -8.65 4.25 -19.00
N PRO A 173 -8.78 3.39 -20.04
CA PRO A 173 -8.64 1.92 -20.02
C PRO A 173 -7.27 1.35 -20.42
N ARG A 174 -6.30 2.17 -20.86
CA ARG A 174 -4.99 1.69 -21.38
C ARG A 174 -4.20 0.80 -20.41
N ARG A 175 -4.42 0.95 -19.10
CA ARG A 175 -3.71 0.19 -18.05
C ARG A 175 -4.60 -0.79 -17.29
N SER A 176 -5.74 -1.21 -17.85
CA SER A 176 -6.66 -2.14 -17.16
C SER A 176 -6.01 -3.49 -16.82
N TRP A 177 -5.06 -3.97 -17.62
CA TRP A 177 -4.32 -5.21 -17.32
C TRP A 177 -3.52 -5.11 -16.00
N LEU A 178 -2.96 -3.94 -15.68
CA LEU A 178 -2.28 -3.70 -14.39
C LEU A 178 -3.26 -3.72 -13.22
N MET A 179 -4.50 -3.27 -13.43
CA MET A 179 -5.55 -3.35 -12.41
C MET A 179 -5.93 -4.81 -12.13
N ILE A 180 -6.04 -5.65 -13.17
CA ILE A 180 -6.31 -7.08 -13.00
C ILE A 180 -5.18 -7.74 -12.20
N ILE A 181 -3.92 -7.51 -12.57
CA ILE A 181 -2.76 -8.03 -11.83
C ILE A 181 -2.81 -7.57 -10.36
N ALA A 182 -3.08 -6.28 -10.12
CA ALA A 182 -3.17 -5.75 -8.77
C ALA A 182 -4.26 -6.44 -7.94
N ILE A 183 -5.46 -6.63 -8.50
CA ILE A 183 -6.57 -7.32 -7.82
C ILE A 183 -6.22 -8.78 -7.55
N THR A 184 -5.64 -9.50 -8.52
CA THR A 184 -5.22 -10.89 -8.34
C THR A 184 -4.14 -11.01 -7.26
N CYS A 185 -3.10 -10.18 -7.30
CA CYS A 185 -2.06 -10.17 -6.26
C CYS A 185 -2.66 -9.88 -4.88
N MET A 186 -3.56 -8.88 -4.77
CA MET A 186 -4.25 -8.60 -3.51
C MET A 186 -5.10 -9.77 -3.05
N PHE A 187 -5.80 -10.45 -3.97
CA PHE A 187 -6.68 -11.57 -3.66
C PHE A 187 -5.90 -12.74 -3.07
N LEU A 188 -4.73 -13.05 -3.64
CA LEU A 188 -3.85 -14.13 -3.18
C LEU A 188 -3.39 -13.92 -1.73
N VAL A 189 -3.04 -12.68 -1.35
CA VAL A 189 -2.51 -12.42 0.00
C VAL A 189 -3.57 -11.97 1.01
N ARG A 190 -4.62 -11.27 0.55
CA ARG A 190 -5.66 -10.61 1.36
C ARG A 190 -7.00 -10.55 0.59
N PRO A 191 -7.75 -11.66 0.53
CA PRO A 191 -8.98 -11.77 -0.27
C PRO A 191 -10.06 -10.76 0.11
N HIS A 192 -10.19 -10.45 1.41
CA HIS A 192 -11.12 -9.43 1.91
C HIS A 192 -10.80 -8.03 1.38
N ILE A 193 -9.52 -7.62 1.33
CA ILE A 193 -9.12 -6.31 0.78
C ILE A 193 -9.28 -6.28 -0.74
N ALA A 194 -9.03 -7.41 -1.42
CA ALA A 194 -9.29 -7.52 -2.85
C ALA A 194 -10.78 -7.36 -3.19
N ALA A 195 -11.67 -7.94 -2.38
CA ALA A 195 -13.12 -7.75 -2.52
C ALA A 195 -13.49 -6.27 -2.40
N VAL A 196 -12.96 -5.56 -1.40
CA VAL A 196 -13.15 -4.10 -1.26
C VAL A 196 -12.65 -3.35 -2.49
N MET A 197 -11.51 -3.75 -3.06
CA MET A 197 -10.97 -3.14 -4.28
C MET A 197 -11.90 -3.32 -5.49
N ILE A 198 -12.46 -4.52 -5.67
CA ILE A 198 -13.44 -4.81 -6.73
C ILE A 198 -14.72 -4.01 -6.51
N LEU A 199 -15.27 -4.03 -5.31
CA LEU A 199 -16.48 -3.28 -4.94
C LEU A 199 -16.29 -1.77 -5.18
N SER A 200 -15.11 -1.25 -4.84
CA SER A 200 -14.77 0.15 -5.05
C SER A 200 -14.69 0.50 -6.53
N LEU A 201 -14.15 -0.40 -7.36
CA LEU A 201 -14.05 -0.20 -8.80
C LEU A 201 -15.44 -0.20 -9.43
N THR A 202 -16.28 -1.18 -9.07
CA THR A 202 -17.66 -1.27 -9.52
C THR A 202 -18.48 -0.06 -9.07
N GLY A 203 -18.39 0.32 -7.79
CA GLY A 203 -19.06 1.49 -7.24
C GLY A 203 -18.67 2.78 -7.96
N ALA A 204 -17.39 2.96 -8.29
CA ALA A 204 -16.92 4.10 -9.07
C ALA A 204 -17.47 4.11 -10.51
N MET A 205 -17.61 2.94 -11.14
CA MET A 205 -18.21 2.83 -12.48
C MET A 205 -19.71 3.14 -12.48
N VAL A 206 -20.43 2.75 -11.41
CA VAL A 206 -21.85 3.09 -11.25
C VAL A 206 -22.06 4.59 -11.10
N ILE A 207 -21.23 5.25 -10.28
CA ILE A 207 -21.27 6.71 -10.07
C ILE A 207 -20.86 7.47 -11.34
N SER A 208 -20.02 6.88 -12.19
CA SER A 208 -19.60 7.51 -13.43
C SER A 208 -20.76 7.59 -14.43
N ALA A 209 -21.22 8.81 -14.74
CA ALA A 209 -22.34 9.11 -15.64
C ALA A 209 -22.21 8.55 -17.09
N LYS A 210 -21.03 8.04 -17.47
CA LYS A 210 -20.69 7.69 -18.86
C LYS A 210 -21.08 6.28 -19.32
N MET A 211 -21.61 5.42 -18.44
CA MET A 211 -21.92 4.02 -18.78
C MET A 211 -23.44 3.81 -18.93
N PRO A 212 -23.91 3.13 -19.99
CA PRO A 212 -25.32 2.78 -20.14
C PRO A 212 -25.79 1.85 -19.01
N TRP A 213 -27.05 2.02 -18.58
CA TRP A 213 -27.64 1.32 -17.43
C TRP A 213 -27.51 -0.21 -17.48
N LYS A 214 -27.69 -0.83 -18.66
CA LYS A 214 -27.61 -2.29 -18.84
C LYS A 214 -26.24 -2.87 -18.42
N TRP A 215 -25.15 -2.21 -18.81
CA TRP A 215 -23.79 -2.62 -18.44
C TRP A 215 -23.46 -2.32 -16.98
N ARG A 216 -24.05 -1.25 -16.40
CA ARG A 216 -23.94 -0.98 -14.96
C ARG A 216 -24.57 -2.10 -14.14
N VAL A 217 -25.78 -2.52 -14.50
CA VAL A 217 -26.48 -3.62 -13.81
C VAL A 217 -25.69 -4.91 -13.93
N ALA A 218 -25.22 -5.28 -15.13
CA ALA A 218 -24.42 -6.48 -15.33
C ALA A 218 -23.12 -6.49 -14.49
N LEU A 219 -22.39 -5.37 -14.43
CA LEU A 219 -21.18 -5.25 -13.63
C LEU A 219 -21.46 -5.30 -12.13
N VAL A 220 -22.55 -4.68 -11.66
CA VAL A 220 -22.99 -4.77 -10.26
C VAL A 220 -23.36 -6.20 -9.93
N SER A 221 -24.11 -6.90 -10.78
CA SER A 221 -24.47 -8.29 -10.58
C SER A 221 -23.23 -9.19 -10.49
N VAL A 222 -22.26 -9.04 -11.39
CA VAL A 222 -21.00 -9.81 -11.35
C VAL A 222 -20.20 -9.50 -10.08
N ALA A 223 -20.09 -8.24 -9.69
CA ALA A 223 -19.39 -7.85 -8.47
C ALA A 223 -20.10 -8.37 -7.20
N LEU A 224 -21.42 -8.42 -7.20
CA LEU A 224 -22.23 -8.91 -6.10
C LEU A 224 -22.11 -10.43 -5.99
N VAL A 225 -22.13 -11.17 -7.10
CA VAL A 225 -21.84 -12.61 -7.14
C VAL A 225 -20.41 -12.91 -6.67
N ALA A 226 -19.42 -12.16 -7.16
CA ALA A 226 -18.04 -12.32 -6.73
C ALA A 226 -17.88 -12.05 -5.22
N THR A 227 -18.53 -11.01 -4.70
CA THR A 227 -18.53 -10.70 -3.26
C THR A 227 -19.24 -11.79 -2.46
N ALA A 228 -20.40 -12.25 -2.92
CA ALA A 228 -21.17 -13.32 -2.30
C ALA A 228 -20.42 -14.66 -2.30
N ALA A 229 -19.49 -14.88 -3.23
CA ALA A 229 -18.61 -16.06 -3.21
C ALA A 229 -17.40 -15.87 -2.26
N ILE A 230 -16.83 -14.66 -2.21
CA ILE A 230 -15.62 -14.37 -1.41
C ILE A 230 -15.93 -14.25 0.09
N VAL A 231 -17.10 -13.71 0.46
CA VAL A 231 -17.47 -13.50 1.87
C VAL A 231 -17.60 -14.82 2.64
N PRO A 232 -18.35 -15.84 2.18
CA PRO A 232 -18.43 -17.14 2.86
C PRO A 232 -17.07 -17.83 2.96
N PHE A 233 -16.26 -17.78 1.89
CA PHE A 233 -14.89 -18.29 1.92
C PHE A 233 -14.04 -17.61 3.00
N THR A 234 -14.18 -16.29 3.14
CA THR A 234 -13.46 -15.52 4.16
C THR A 234 -13.98 -15.81 5.57
N MET A 235 -15.29 -16.00 5.75
CA MET A 235 -15.91 -16.34 7.03
C MET A 235 -15.48 -17.74 7.51
N GLN A 236 -15.53 -18.73 6.60
CA GLN A 236 -15.05 -20.08 6.88
C GLN A 236 -13.55 -20.08 7.20
N TYR A 237 -12.75 -19.29 6.47
CA TYR A 237 -11.33 -19.11 6.75
C TYR A 237 -11.06 -18.41 8.10
N ALA A 238 -11.94 -17.51 8.51
CA ALA A 238 -11.87 -16.82 9.80
C ALA A 238 -12.33 -17.69 10.98
N GLY A 239 -12.77 -18.93 10.74
CA GLY A 239 -13.29 -19.84 11.77
C GLY A 239 -14.72 -19.51 12.21
N LEU A 240 -15.38 -18.60 11.51
CA LEU A 240 -16.78 -18.22 11.76
C LEU A 240 -17.68 -19.08 10.86
N GLY A 241 -18.05 -20.27 11.34
CA GLY A 241 -19.13 -21.04 10.73
C GLY A 241 -20.42 -20.20 10.72
N GLU A 242 -21.11 -20.15 9.56
CA GLU A 242 -22.39 -19.47 9.27
C GLU A 242 -22.82 -18.32 10.23
N ALA A 243 -21.93 -17.36 10.47
CA ALA A 243 -22.23 -16.19 11.30
C ALA A 243 -23.12 -15.20 10.53
N LYS A 244 -24.43 -15.20 10.82
CA LYS A 244 -25.42 -14.29 10.21
C LYS A 244 -25.88 -13.15 11.14
N ASP A 245 -25.49 -13.17 12.42
CA ASP A 245 -25.96 -12.20 13.42
C ASP A 245 -24.93 -11.14 13.79
N ALA A 246 -25.42 -9.93 14.13
CA ALA A 246 -24.60 -8.80 14.57
C ALA A 246 -23.77 -9.13 15.83
N ALA A 247 -24.33 -9.93 16.74
CA ALA A 247 -23.64 -10.41 17.93
C ALA A 247 -22.41 -11.28 17.60
N THR A 248 -22.46 -12.05 16.50
CA THR A 248 -21.32 -12.86 16.05
C THR A 248 -20.20 -12.01 15.44
N ILE A 249 -20.57 -10.88 14.81
CA ILE A 249 -19.59 -9.90 14.30
C ILE A 249 -18.89 -9.21 15.48
N GLU A 250 -19.63 -8.81 16.52
CA GLU A 250 -19.06 -8.22 17.74
C GLU A 250 -18.11 -9.19 18.44
N ALA A 251 -18.53 -10.45 18.63
CA ALA A 251 -17.68 -11.50 19.22
C ALA A 251 -16.41 -11.76 18.39
N TYR A 252 -16.50 -11.68 17.05
CA TYR A 252 -15.34 -11.79 16.18
C TYR A 252 -14.39 -10.60 16.31
N VAL A 253 -14.94 -9.38 16.34
CA VAL A 253 -14.15 -8.15 16.55
C VAL A 253 -13.40 -8.26 17.89
N GLU A 254 -14.08 -8.65 18.96
CA GLU A 254 -13.50 -8.81 20.30
C GLU A 254 -12.39 -9.89 20.31
N THR A 255 -12.64 -11.05 19.69
CA THR A 255 -11.63 -12.11 19.56
C THR A 255 -10.38 -11.61 18.83
N ARG A 256 -10.56 -10.86 17.73
CA ARG A 256 -9.46 -10.29 16.94
C ARG A 256 -8.73 -9.18 17.69
N GLN A 257 -9.44 -8.37 18.48
CA GLN A 257 -8.83 -7.39 19.36
C GLN A 257 -7.99 -8.07 20.45
N GLY A 258 -8.51 -9.12 21.08
CA GLY A 258 -7.80 -9.90 22.10
C GLY A 258 -6.47 -10.48 21.60
N TYR A 259 -6.46 -11.08 20.40
CA TYR A 259 -5.20 -11.55 19.79
C TYR A 259 -4.22 -10.41 19.48
N ASN A 260 -4.73 -9.24 19.09
CA ASN A 260 -3.88 -8.10 18.75
C ASN A 260 -3.35 -7.35 19.98
N GLN A 261 -4.03 -7.42 21.12
CA GLN A 261 -3.54 -6.81 22.37
C GLN A 261 -2.30 -7.50 22.94
N GLN A 262 -2.01 -8.74 22.51
CA GLN A 262 -0.80 -9.46 22.92
C GLN A 262 0.44 -8.82 22.25
N GLY A 263 1.33 -8.24 23.08
CA GLY A 263 2.57 -7.57 22.65
C GLY A 263 2.68 -6.11 23.11
N GLY A 264 3.90 -5.54 23.12
CA GLY A 264 4.24 -4.23 23.72
C GLY A 264 3.67 -2.96 23.05
N GLY A 265 2.53 -3.06 22.34
CA GLY A 265 1.87 -1.94 21.64
C GLY A 265 0.35 -2.07 21.56
N GLY A 266 -0.25 -2.88 22.44
CA GLY A 266 -1.70 -3.02 22.56
C GLY A 266 -2.37 -1.74 23.06
N ILE A 267 -3.50 -1.39 22.44
CA ILE A 267 -4.35 -0.27 22.85
C ILE A 267 -5.78 -0.76 22.99
N ASP A 268 -6.49 -0.21 23.98
CA ASP A 268 -7.91 -0.50 24.13
C ASP A 268 -8.72 0.26 23.06
N ILE A 269 -9.16 -0.46 22.04
CA ILE A 269 -9.99 0.07 20.95
C ILE A 269 -11.48 -0.05 21.27
N ALA A 270 -11.86 -0.94 22.19
CA ALA A 270 -13.26 -1.21 22.52
C ALA A 270 -13.91 0.00 23.21
N SER A 271 -13.14 0.74 24.01
CA SER A 271 -13.60 1.97 24.66
C SER A 271 -13.61 3.22 23.76
N MET A 272 -13.10 3.13 22.52
CA MET A 272 -12.97 4.27 21.62
C MET A 272 -14.16 4.39 20.65
N SER A 273 -14.58 5.63 20.36
CA SER A 273 -15.56 5.90 19.30
C SER A 273 -14.98 5.63 17.90
N LEU A 274 -15.82 5.27 16.93
CA LEU A 274 -15.38 4.95 15.55
C LEU A 274 -14.45 6.02 14.92
N PRO A 275 -14.72 7.35 15.02
CA PRO A 275 -13.79 8.36 14.50
C PRO A 275 -12.41 8.31 15.16
N MET A 276 -12.36 8.03 16.47
CA MET A 276 -11.12 7.90 17.22
C MET A 276 -10.34 6.64 16.85
N GLN A 277 -11.04 5.53 16.59
CA GLN A 277 -10.43 4.30 16.07
C GLN A 277 -9.79 4.53 14.70
N LEU A 278 -10.52 5.21 13.81
CA LEU A 278 -10.03 5.56 12.47
C LEU A 278 -8.77 6.44 12.56
N PHE A 279 -8.80 7.49 13.39
CA PHE A 279 -7.65 8.35 13.61
C PHE A 279 -6.44 7.58 14.17
N THR A 280 -6.68 6.80 15.22
CA THR A 280 -5.64 6.01 15.90
C THR A 280 -4.97 5.03 14.94
N TYR A 281 -5.74 4.37 14.09
CA TYR A 281 -5.23 3.39 13.15
C TYR A 281 -4.21 3.98 12.14
N VAL A 282 -4.43 5.23 11.69
CA VAL A 282 -3.59 5.84 10.62
C VAL A 282 -2.47 6.70 11.19
N PHE A 283 -2.73 7.45 12.27
CA PHE A 283 -1.87 8.54 12.73
C PHE A 283 -1.13 8.26 14.04
N ARG A 284 -1.42 7.16 14.75
CA ARG A 284 -0.66 6.75 15.96
C ARG A 284 0.31 5.60 15.63
N PRO A 285 1.44 5.45 16.33
CA PRO A 285 1.90 6.23 17.49
C PRO A 285 2.34 7.65 17.14
N LEU A 286 2.10 8.59 18.05
CA LEU A 286 2.68 9.93 18.04
C LEU A 286 4.04 9.93 18.75
N PRO A 287 4.89 10.97 18.58
CA PRO A 287 6.24 10.98 19.17
C PRO A 287 6.30 10.81 20.69
N HIS A 288 5.23 11.14 21.42
CA HIS A 288 5.13 10.94 22.87
C HIS A 288 4.79 9.49 23.27
N GLU A 289 4.29 8.69 22.34
CA GLU A 289 3.91 7.28 22.55
C GLU A 289 5.00 6.32 22.00
N ALA A 290 6.03 6.89 21.38
CA ALA A 290 7.07 6.16 20.70
C ALA A 290 8.11 5.64 21.69
N ASN A 291 8.14 4.32 21.88
CA ASN A 291 9.19 3.66 22.63
C ASN A 291 10.24 3.07 21.68
N GLY A 292 11.50 3.43 21.90
CA GLY A 292 12.65 2.96 21.12
C GLY A 292 12.79 3.60 19.73
N ILE A 293 13.88 3.25 19.04
CA ILE A 293 14.27 3.85 17.74
C ILE A 293 13.23 3.55 16.65
N PHE A 294 12.70 2.33 16.60
CA PHE A 294 11.68 1.93 15.63
C PHE A 294 10.33 2.63 15.87
N GLY A 295 9.93 2.79 17.14
CA GLY A 295 8.74 3.56 17.52
C GLY A 295 8.88 5.03 17.11
N LEU A 296 10.05 5.63 17.33
CA LEU A 296 10.33 7.02 16.95
C LEU A 296 10.27 7.21 15.43
N ALA A 297 10.90 6.31 14.66
CA ALA A 297 10.82 6.34 13.19
C ALA A 297 9.38 6.20 12.69
N ALA A 298 8.60 5.27 13.25
CA ALA A 298 7.18 5.12 12.91
C ALA A 298 6.36 6.36 13.26
N SER A 299 6.66 7.03 14.38
CA SER A 299 5.96 8.24 14.80
C SER A 299 6.26 9.44 13.90
N LEU A 300 7.50 9.61 13.43
CA LEU A 300 7.87 10.67 12.50
C LEU A 300 7.08 10.53 11.18
N ASP A 301 6.96 9.30 10.67
CA ASP A 301 6.21 9.02 9.46
C ASP A 301 4.72 9.34 9.64
N ASN A 302 4.17 9.01 10.79
CA ASN A 302 2.80 9.36 11.15
C ASN A 302 2.58 10.86 11.26
N VAL A 303 3.53 11.61 11.82
CA VAL A 303 3.46 13.07 11.84
C VAL A 303 3.46 13.64 10.43
N VAL A 304 4.30 13.13 9.53
CA VAL A 304 4.32 13.55 8.12
C VAL A 304 2.97 13.27 7.45
N LEU A 305 2.39 12.09 7.66
CA LEU A 305 1.06 11.73 7.14
C LEU A 305 -0.05 12.59 7.75
N LEU A 306 0.03 12.90 9.04
CA LEU A 306 -0.93 13.76 9.73
C LEU A 306 -0.88 15.19 9.20
N LEU A 307 0.31 15.76 9.02
CA LEU A 307 0.48 17.08 8.43
C LEU A 307 -0.07 17.14 7.00
N LEU A 308 0.15 16.09 6.21
CA LEU A 308 -0.45 15.97 4.88
C LEU A 308 -1.98 15.90 4.95
N ALA A 309 -2.52 15.10 5.88
CA ALA A 309 -3.96 14.94 6.08
C ALA A 309 -4.62 16.26 6.46
N VAL A 310 -4.07 16.98 7.45
CA VAL A 310 -4.56 18.30 7.87
C VAL A 310 -4.56 19.28 6.68
N ARG A 311 -3.46 19.38 5.93
CA ARG A 311 -3.38 20.27 4.76
C ARG A 311 -4.34 19.88 3.64
N GLY A 312 -4.51 18.57 3.39
CA GLY A 312 -5.42 18.05 2.39
C GLY A 312 -6.88 18.30 2.75
N VAL A 313 -7.28 17.98 3.98
CA VAL A 313 -8.64 18.20 4.51
C VAL A 313 -8.98 19.69 4.54
N TRP A 314 -8.06 20.54 5.01
CA TRP A 314 -8.23 21.99 4.97
C TRP A 314 -8.50 22.51 3.56
N GLY A 315 -7.78 21.98 2.57
CA GLY A 315 -7.98 22.27 1.14
C GLY A 315 -9.34 21.84 0.61
N MET A 316 -9.88 20.71 1.09
CA MET A 316 -11.22 20.20 0.73
C MET A 316 -12.33 21.08 1.32
N ILE A 317 -12.27 21.35 2.63
CA ILE A 317 -13.32 22.09 3.36
C ILE A 317 -13.51 23.48 2.77
N HIS A 318 -12.42 24.19 2.51
CA HIS A 318 -12.49 25.54 1.98
C HIS A 318 -12.90 25.59 0.49
N ARG A 319 -13.23 24.45 -0.13
CA ARG A 319 -13.47 24.25 -1.58
C ARG A 319 -12.41 24.94 -2.46
N ARG A 320 -11.23 25.14 -1.89
CA ARG A 320 -10.08 25.79 -2.51
C ARG A 320 -9.19 24.70 -3.10
N GLY A 321 -9.71 23.55 -3.52
CA GLY A 321 -8.91 22.44 -4.06
C GLY A 321 -8.30 22.75 -5.44
N SER A 322 -7.31 21.95 -5.84
CA SER A 322 -6.72 22.04 -7.17
C SER A 322 -7.60 21.41 -8.25
N HIS A 323 -7.53 21.94 -9.48
CA HIS A 323 -8.17 21.41 -10.69
C HIS A 323 -7.53 20.12 -11.25
N VAL A 324 -6.74 19.36 -10.48
CA VAL A 324 -6.24 18.04 -10.94
C VAL A 324 -7.38 17.03 -10.87
N VAL A 325 -8.28 17.06 -11.85
CA VAL A 325 -9.41 16.13 -11.94
C VAL A 325 -8.88 14.73 -12.23
N LEU A 326 -8.66 13.96 -11.16
CA LEU A 326 -8.48 12.52 -11.24
C LEU A 326 -9.77 11.93 -11.83
N LYS A 327 -9.68 11.26 -12.98
CA LYS A 327 -10.83 10.65 -13.67
C LYS A 327 -11.57 9.64 -12.78
N ASN A 328 -10.85 8.98 -11.86
CA ASN A 328 -11.33 7.90 -11.01
C ASN A 328 -11.29 8.24 -9.51
N ARG A 329 -11.57 9.49 -9.11
CA ARG A 329 -11.59 9.89 -7.67
C ARG A 329 -12.55 9.03 -6.83
N ALA A 330 -13.70 8.65 -7.39
CA ALA A 330 -14.70 7.85 -6.68
C ALA A 330 -14.12 6.50 -6.24
N PHE A 331 -13.38 5.82 -7.13
CA PHE A 331 -12.72 4.55 -6.82
C PHE A 331 -11.78 4.68 -5.61
N LEU A 332 -10.91 5.69 -5.64
CA LEU A 332 -9.94 5.91 -4.58
C LEU A 332 -10.62 6.22 -3.24
N TRP A 333 -11.68 7.04 -3.23
CA TRP A 333 -12.41 7.35 -2.00
C TRP A 333 -13.13 6.14 -1.42
N ILE A 334 -13.87 5.40 -2.26
CA ILE A 334 -14.62 4.22 -1.81
C ILE A 334 -13.67 3.17 -1.27
N TYR A 335 -12.53 2.94 -1.95
CA TYR A 335 -11.52 1.99 -1.49
C TYR A 335 -10.88 2.41 -0.18
N CYS A 336 -10.44 3.67 -0.07
CA CYS A 336 -9.84 4.18 1.16
C CYS A 336 -10.81 4.07 2.34
N ILE A 337 -12.06 4.51 2.17
CA ILE A 337 -13.07 4.47 3.23
C ILE A 337 -13.42 3.02 3.59
N GLY A 338 -13.67 2.17 2.60
CA GLY A 338 -14.01 0.77 2.81
C GLY A 338 -12.90 -0.01 3.52
N ALA A 339 -11.64 0.13 3.08
CA ALA A 339 -10.50 -0.51 3.73
C ALA A 339 -10.28 0.02 5.15
N TRP A 340 -10.45 1.34 5.36
CA TRP A 340 -10.25 1.96 6.66
C TRP A 340 -11.32 1.52 7.68
N LEU A 341 -12.59 1.43 7.26
CA LEU A 341 -13.69 0.96 8.11
C LEU A 341 -13.57 -0.52 8.48
N ILE A 342 -12.98 -1.35 7.62
CA ILE A 342 -12.76 -2.78 7.92
C ILE A 342 -11.55 -2.96 8.85
N LEU A 343 -10.46 -2.23 8.61
CA LEU A 343 -9.19 -2.48 9.30
C LEU A 343 -9.08 -1.80 10.67
N ALA A 344 -9.63 -0.60 10.83
CA ALA A 344 -9.47 0.17 12.07
C ALA A 344 -10.12 -0.48 13.31
N PRO A 345 -11.37 -0.98 13.26
CA PRO A 345 -12.01 -1.59 14.43
C PRO A 345 -11.36 -2.92 14.86
N MET A 346 -10.69 -3.59 13.92
CA MET A 346 -10.13 -4.93 14.11
C MET A 346 -8.71 -4.91 14.68
N THR A 347 -8.01 -3.77 14.63
CA THR A 347 -6.55 -3.71 14.86
C THR A 347 -6.21 -3.02 16.17
N ALA A 348 -6.24 -3.75 17.28
CA ALA A 348 -5.92 -3.25 18.64
C ALA A 348 -4.43 -3.06 18.95
N ASN A 349 -3.54 -3.04 17.93
CA ASN A 349 -2.10 -2.95 18.13
C ASN A 349 -1.47 -1.90 17.22
N LEU A 350 -0.72 -0.96 17.81
CA LEU A 350 -0.06 0.11 17.07
C LEU A 350 1.06 -0.38 16.14
N GLY A 351 1.76 -1.47 16.48
CA GLY A 351 2.74 -2.09 15.59
C GLY A 351 2.08 -2.69 14.35
N ILE A 352 0.95 -3.39 14.53
CA ILE A 352 0.17 -3.97 13.43
C ILE A 352 -0.44 -2.87 12.56
N SER A 353 -0.96 -1.79 13.16
CA SER A 353 -1.55 -0.68 12.40
C SER A 353 -0.53 0.02 11.49
N VAL A 354 0.68 0.30 12.01
CA VAL A 354 1.77 0.93 11.24
C VAL A 354 2.18 0.08 10.03
N ARG A 355 2.11 -1.24 10.13
CA ARG A 355 2.34 -2.17 9.02
C ARG A 355 1.17 -2.20 8.04
N GLN A 356 -0.04 -2.42 8.53
CA GLN A 356 -1.19 -2.72 7.69
C GLN A 356 -1.75 -1.51 6.94
N LYS A 357 -1.58 -0.29 7.46
CA LYS A 357 -2.09 0.93 6.84
C LYS A 357 -1.58 1.14 5.41
N TRP A 358 -0.40 0.64 5.07
CA TRP A 358 0.20 0.78 3.74
C TRP A 358 -0.61 0.09 2.62
N MET A 359 -1.64 -0.68 2.94
CA MET A 359 -2.60 -1.27 1.99
C MET A 359 -3.55 -0.25 1.33
N PHE A 360 -3.74 0.93 1.92
CA PHE A 360 -4.61 1.96 1.34
C PHE A 360 -4.03 3.38 1.46
N VAL A 361 -3.05 3.60 2.34
CA VAL A 361 -2.36 4.90 2.47
C VAL A 361 -1.83 5.46 1.14
N PRO A 362 -1.28 4.67 0.18
CA PRO A 362 -0.88 5.22 -1.12
C PRO A 362 -2.01 5.95 -1.85
N MET A 363 -3.23 5.40 -1.81
CA MET A 363 -4.41 6.00 -2.41
C MET A 363 -4.87 7.24 -1.63
N LEU A 364 -4.84 7.18 -0.29
CA LEU A 364 -5.17 8.31 0.59
C LEU A 364 -4.23 9.49 0.35
N VAL A 365 -2.92 9.24 0.32
CA VAL A 365 -1.88 10.24 0.05
C VAL A 365 -2.12 10.91 -1.30
N CYS A 366 -2.41 10.12 -2.35
CA CYS A 366 -2.71 10.65 -3.69
C CYS A 366 -3.94 11.59 -3.68
N LEU A 367 -5.01 11.21 -2.98
CA LEU A 367 -6.20 12.03 -2.80
C LEU A 367 -5.89 13.34 -2.06
N LEU A 368 -5.14 13.27 -0.96
CA LEU A 368 -4.75 14.44 -0.18
C LEU A 368 -3.92 15.42 -0.99
N PHE A 369 -2.93 14.95 -1.76
CA PHE A 369 -2.15 15.80 -2.67
C PHE A 369 -3.00 16.49 -3.73
N CYS A 370 -4.03 15.81 -4.26
CA CYS A 370 -4.95 16.41 -5.21
C CYS A 370 -5.79 17.53 -4.57
N SER A 371 -6.13 17.38 -3.29
CA SER A 371 -6.92 18.37 -2.53
C SER A 371 -6.12 19.60 -2.10
N ILE A 372 -4.79 19.53 -2.05
CA ILE A 372 -3.95 20.68 -1.70
C ILE A 372 -3.88 21.69 -2.87
N ARG A 373 -4.27 22.93 -2.61
CA ARG A 373 -4.04 24.07 -3.52
C ARG A 373 -2.77 24.81 -3.17
N GLU A 374 -2.12 25.23 -4.24
CA GLU A 374 -1.08 26.24 -4.19
C GLU A 374 -1.62 27.51 -4.85
N ARG A 375 -1.23 28.67 -4.34
CA ARG A 375 -1.33 29.89 -5.13
C ARG A 375 -0.52 29.63 -6.39
N ARG A 376 -1.14 29.73 -7.58
CA ARG A 376 -0.38 29.63 -8.84
C ARG A 376 0.77 30.61 -8.69
N VAL A 377 2.00 30.11 -8.69
CA VAL A 377 3.14 30.95 -9.02
C VAL A 377 2.90 31.25 -10.50
N SER A 378 2.21 32.36 -10.79
CA SER A 378 2.29 32.95 -12.12
C SER A 378 3.78 33.08 -12.36
N ARG A 379 4.34 32.25 -13.24
CA ARG A 379 5.45 32.70 -14.04
C ARG A 379 4.89 33.93 -14.73
N ARG A 380 5.12 35.11 -14.13
CA ARG A 380 5.16 36.34 -14.91
C ARG A 380 6.18 36.03 -15.99
N ALA A 381 5.70 35.75 -17.20
CA ALA A 381 6.52 36.06 -18.35
C ALA A 381 6.97 37.51 -18.13
N PRO A 382 8.25 37.85 -18.31
CA PRO A 382 8.61 39.25 -18.44
C PRO A 382 7.70 39.77 -19.57
N ALA A 383 6.89 40.78 -19.27
CA ALA A 383 6.22 41.55 -20.30
C ALA A 383 7.34 42.28 -21.06
N ALA A 384 7.96 41.58 -22.01
CA ALA A 384 8.82 42.15 -23.01
C ALA A 384 7.92 42.37 -24.24
N ASP A 385 7.61 43.64 -24.45
CA ASP A 385 7.14 44.28 -25.67
C ASP A 385 6.14 43.54 -26.57
N TYR A 386 4.89 43.98 -26.48
CA TYR A 386 4.06 44.12 -27.66
C TYR A 386 3.48 45.54 -27.67
N GLN A 387 4.19 46.48 -28.31
CA GLN A 387 3.61 47.77 -28.69
C GLN A 387 2.69 47.54 -29.91
N PRO A 388 1.41 47.96 -29.87
CA PRO A 388 0.62 48.04 -31.08
C PRO A 388 1.09 49.26 -31.87
N LEU A 389 1.72 49.03 -33.03
CA LEU A 389 1.89 50.08 -34.02
C LEU A 389 0.52 50.43 -34.58
N ASN A 390 -0.06 51.46 -34.00
CA ASN A 390 -1.18 52.19 -34.53
C ASN A 390 -0.60 53.33 -35.36
N THR A 391 -0.63 53.24 -36.69
CA THR A 391 -0.71 54.42 -37.56
C THR A 391 -1.38 54.04 -38.88
N SER A 392 -2.54 54.66 -39.06
CA SER A 392 -3.16 54.97 -40.34
C SER A 392 -2.20 55.72 -41.27
N ARG A 393 -1.98 55.21 -42.48
CA ARG A 393 -2.26 55.88 -43.76
C ARG A 393 -1.98 54.94 -44.93
#